data_AF-A0ABD5NLH1-F1
#
_entry.id   AF-A0ABD5NLH1-F1
#
_cell.length_a   1.000
_cell.length_b   1.000
_cell.length_c   1.000
_cell.angle_alpha   90.00
_cell.angle_beta   90.00
_cell.angle_gamma   90.00
#
_symmetry.space_group_name_H-M   'P 1'
#
loop_
_entity.id
_entity.type
_entity.pdbx_description
1 polymer ?
#
loop_
_entity_poly.entity_id
_entity_poly.type
_entity_poly.pdbx_seq_one_letter_code
_entity_poly.pdbx_strand_id
1 'polypeptide(L)' 'MGDDQYRGLLTEREREILKGDADVSDNYRYRVVSRVRTKIENVDEDISILAENQEDLLEELREAVCENTN' A
#
# COMPACT_ATOMS: atom_id res chain seq x y z
N MET A 1 1.98 -21.92 4.89
CA MET A 1 2.38 -20.62 4.31
C MET A 1 1.29 -20.25 3.33
N GLY A 2 0.37 -19.41 3.76
CA GLY A 2 -0.96 -19.13 3.19
C GLY A 2 -1.84 -18.71 4.37
N ASP A 3 -2.57 -17.59 4.38
CA ASP A 3 -3.17 -16.89 3.25
C ASP A 3 -2.99 -15.37 3.37
N ASP A 4 -2.00 -14.86 2.62
CA ASP A 4 -1.75 -13.45 2.32
C ASP A 4 -2.49 -13.05 1.02
N GLN A 5 -3.55 -13.79 0.67
CA GLN A 5 -3.96 -14.01 -0.72
C GLN A 5 -4.44 -12.75 -1.46
N TYR A 6 -4.79 -11.68 -0.76
CA TYR A 6 -5.23 -10.41 -1.37
C TYR A 6 -4.82 -9.18 -0.55
N ARG A 7 -3.58 -9.13 -0.05
CA ARG A 7 -3.08 -7.91 0.61
C ARG A 7 -3.01 -6.75 -0.39
N GLY A 8 -3.53 -5.58 0.02
CA GLY A 8 -3.30 -4.32 -0.71
C GLY A 8 -1.86 -3.81 -0.49
N LEU A 9 -1.68 -2.49 -0.44
CA LEU A 9 -0.35 -1.86 -0.32
C LEU A 9 0.44 -2.31 0.93
N LEU A 10 -0.26 -2.43 2.07
CA LEU A 10 0.33 -2.69 3.38
C LEU A 10 0.11 -4.14 3.82
N THR A 11 1.14 -4.73 4.43
CA THR A 11 0.98 -5.96 5.22
C THR A 11 0.32 -5.67 6.56
N GLU A 12 -0.19 -6.71 7.23
CA GLU A 12 -0.75 -6.57 8.58
C GLU A 12 0.27 -5.99 9.56
N ARG A 13 1.51 -6.48 9.51
CA ARG A 13 2.58 -5.99 10.38
C ARG A 13 2.95 -4.53 10.10
N GLU A 14 2.96 -4.12 8.84
CA GLU A 14 3.18 -2.72 8.48
C GLU A 14 2.04 -1.83 9.01
N ARG A 15 0.78 -2.30 8.96
CA ARG A 15 -0.36 -1.58 9.56
C ARG A 15 -0.18 -1.38 11.06
N GLU A 16 0.17 -2.43 11.81
CA GLU A 16 0.43 -2.35 13.26
C GLU A 16 1.53 -1.32 13.59
N ILE A 17 2.64 -1.35 12.84
CA ILE A 17 3.78 -0.44 13.06
C ILE A 17 3.41 1.01 12.74
N LEU A 18 2.64 1.24 11.68
CA LEU A 18 2.20 2.59 11.30
C LEU A 18 1.19 3.17 12.30
N LYS A 19 0.30 2.33 12.85
CA LYS A 19 -0.66 2.70 13.90
C LYS A 19 0.01 2.98 15.25
N GLY A 20 1.24 2.48 15.46
CA GLY A 20 1.93 2.56 16.74
C GLY A 20 1.54 1.46 17.72
N ASP A 21 0.80 0.45 17.25
CA ASP A 21 0.37 -0.71 18.05
C ASP A 21 1.52 -1.70 18.28
N ALA A 22 2.57 -1.61 17.46
CA ALA A 22 3.76 -2.44 17.57
C ALA A 22 4.86 -1.75 18.38
N ASP A 23 5.32 -2.40 19.46
CA ASP A 23 6.51 -1.99 20.19
C ASP A 23 7.77 -2.34 19.38
N VAL A 24 8.30 -1.35 18.67
CA VAL A 24 9.50 -1.46 17.83
C VAL A 24 10.36 -0.22 17.95
N SER A 25 11.67 -0.37 17.78
CA SER A 25 12.60 0.78 17.77
C SER A 25 12.25 1.83 16.71
N ASP A 26 12.53 3.10 16.99
CA ASP A 26 12.33 4.21 16.04
C ASP A 26 13.06 3.97 14.71
N ASN A 27 14.26 3.40 14.75
CA ASN A 27 15.02 3.07 13.55
C ASN A 27 14.28 2.03 12.68
N TYR A 28 13.66 1.03 13.31
CA TYR A 28 12.88 0.04 12.58
C TYR A 28 11.58 0.63 12.03
N ARG A 29 10.87 1.44 12.83
CA ARG A 29 9.69 2.18 12.37
C ARG A 29 10.01 3.06 11.17
N TYR A 30 11.13 3.80 11.21
CA TYR A 30 11.62 4.61 10.10
C TYR A 30 11.87 3.78 8.83
N ARG A 31 12.52 2.62 8.97
CA ARG A 31 12.73 1.69 7.84
C ARG A 31 11.42 1.22 7.23
N VAL A 32 10.42 0.91 8.05
CA VAL A 32 9.08 0.53 7.56
C VAL A 32 8.43 1.68 6.79
N VAL A 33 8.46 2.90 7.33
CA VAL A 33 7.94 4.09 6.62
C VAL A 33 8.65 4.29 5.28
N SER A 34 9.97 4.15 5.24
CA SER A 34 10.73 4.25 4.00
C SER A 34 10.33 3.18 2.99
N ARG A 35 10.12 1.94 3.43
CA ARG A 35 9.67 0.85 2.55
C ARG A 35 8.28 1.11 1.99
N VAL A 36 7.37 1.63 2.82
CA VAL A 36 6.01 1.99 2.38
C VAL A 36 6.04 3.11 1.34
N ARG A 37 6.92 4.09 1.48
CA ARG A 37 7.12 5.14 0.44
C ARG A 37 7.50 4.54 -0.90
N THR A 38 8.47 3.63 -0.93
CA THR A 38 8.84 2.94 -2.18
C THR A 38 7.69 2.12 -2.75
N LYS A 39 6.86 1.50 -1.91
CA LYS A 39 5.66 0.82 -2.42
C LYS A 39 4.67 1.78 -3.08
N ILE A 40 4.51 2.99 -2.55
CA ILE A 40 3.66 4.03 -3.16
C ILE A 40 4.22 4.45 -4.51
N GLU A 41 5.54 4.61 -4.62
CA GLU A 41 6.21 4.90 -5.91
C GLU A 41 5.94 3.79 -6.93
N ASN A 42 5.96 2.52 -6.53
CA ASN A 42 5.63 1.41 -7.44
C ASN A 42 4.16 1.41 -7.89
N VAL A 43 3.23 1.89 -7.05
CA VAL A 43 1.82 2.02 -7.45
C VAL A 43 1.66 3.02 -8.60
N ASP A 44 2.51 4.05 -8.68
CA ASP A 44 2.52 5.00 -9.80
C ASP A 44 2.87 4.30 -11.13
N GLU A 45 3.82 3.37 -11.10
CA GLU A 45 4.16 2.52 -12.23
C GLU A 45 2.99 1.57 -12.58
N ASP A 46 2.39 0.93 -11.57
CA ASP A 46 1.24 0.04 -11.77
C ASP A 46 0.05 0.79 -12.40
N ILE A 47 -0.20 2.05 -12.01
CA ILE A 47 -1.25 2.90 -12.60
C ILE A 47 -1.04 3.07 -14.11
N SER A 48 0.22 3.26 -14.55
CA SER A 48 0.53 3.40 -15.96
C SER A 48 0.21 2.12 -16.74
N ILE A 49 0.54 0.96 -16.16
CA ILE A 49 0.22 -0.35 -16.76
C ILE A 49 -1.30 -0.55 -16.83
N LEU A 50 -2.04 -0.23 -15.76
CA LEU A 50 -3.49 -0.35 -15.76
C LEU A 50 -4.14 0.58 -16.79
N ALA A 51 -3.69 1.84 -16.87
CA ALA A 51 -4.20 2.81 -17.85
C ALA A 51 -4.04 2.33 -19.30
N GLU A 52 -2.94 1.64 -19.61
CA GLU A 52 -2.66 1.15 -20.96
C GLU A 52 -3.39 -0.16 -21.29
N ASN A 53 -3.65 -1.02 -20.31
CA ASN A 53 -4.06 -2.40 -20.55
C ASN A 53 -5.48 -2.74 -20.05
N GLN A 54 -5.95 -2.14 -18.95
CA GLN A 54 -7.21 -2.45 -18.27
C GLN A 54 -7.74 -1.20 -17.52
N GLU A 55 -8.45 -0.31 -18.22
CA GLU A 55 -8.91 0.97 -17.69
C GLU A 55 -9.96 0.82 -16.57
N ASP A 56 -10.77 -0.23 -16.61
CA ASP A 56 -11.77 -0.57 -15.59
C ASP A 56 -11.13 -0.81 -14.21
N LEU A 57 -10.02 -1.56 -14.16
CA LEU A 57 -9.28 -1.78 -12.92
C LEU A 57 -8.63 -0.50 -12.37
N LEU A 58 -8.24 0.44 -13.24
CA LEU A 58 -7.75 1.74 -12.82
C LEU A 58 -8.86 2.59 -12.20
N GLU A 59 -10.07 2.53 -12.75
CA GLU A 59 -11.24 3.21 -12.19
C GLU A 59 -11.57 2.67 -10.80
N GLU A 60 -11.63 1.34 -10.63
CA GLU A 60 -11.83 0.71 -9.32
C GLU A 60 -10.76 1.13 -8.28
N LEU A 61 -9.49 1.19 -8.69
CA LEU A 61 -8.40 1.65 -7.83
C LEU A 61 -8.58 3.12 -7.41
N ARG A 62 -8.98 3.98 -8.35
CA ARG A 62 -9.23 5.40 -8.07
C ARG A 62 -10.40 5.58 -7.11
N GLU A 63 -11.49 4.85 -7.31
CA GLU A 63 -12.63 4.86 -6.38
C GLU A 63 -12.18 4.47 -4.97
N ALA A 64 -11.44 3.37 -4.83
CA ALA A 64 -10.97 2.89 -3.53
C ALA A 64 -10.07 3.91 -2.78
N VAL A 65 -9.28 4.72 -3.48
CA VAL A 65 -8.36 5.70 -2.86
C VAL A 65 -9.03 7.07 -2.65
N CYS A 66 -9.75 7.56 -3.65
CA CYS A 66 -10.33 8.91 -3.66
C CYS A 66 -11.60 9.01 -2.79
N GLU A 67 -12.41 7.95 -2.67
CA GLU A 67 -13.59 7.99 -1.81
C GLU A 67 -13.24 8.04 -0.31
N ASN A 68 -12.05 7.59 0.07
CA ASN A 68 -11.57 7.63 1.46
C ASN A 68 -10.88 8.96 1.84
N THR A 69 -10.80 9.94 0.93
CA THR A 69 -10.12 11.23 1.15
C THR A 69 -11.05 12.45 1.14
N ASN A 70 -12.38 12.24 1.13
CA ASN A 70 -13.40 13.30 1.23
C ASN A 70 -13.91 13.51 2.67
#